data_AF-A0A1V3NS40-F1
#
_entry.id   AF-A0A1V3NS40-F1
#
_cell.length_a   1.000
_cell.length_b   1.000
_cell.length_c   1.000
_cell.angle_alpha   90.00
_cell.angle_beta   90.00
_cell.angle_gamma   90.00
#
_symmetry.space_group_name_H-M   'P 1'
#
loop_
_entity.id
_entity.type
_entity.pdbx_description
1 polymer ?
#
loop_
_entity_poly.entity_id
_entity_poly.type
_entity_poly.pdbx_seq_one_letter_code
_entity_poly.pdbx_strand_id
1 'polypeptide(L)'
;MNRPRPPLVAEFVGFPGAGKTTVAKRAVHSLRARKEIDPFFYSKDGKLSPGTRDLVTGLALAARAAGRFLLTAVPTQGLRQMRRAADVLDKVLIARRVRRTLQEHSLVLFDQNIMQKLYLVHEGDRPPPEDLIAMLELLHDDLADIHVFIDTPPELAAQRCVARAKKSLQRFYRGWSIERVSDLYREQYEALDSMARWLQEQPHTTVIRLDGTGKPEKLGEELARRLAELLGERQSQ
;
A
#
# COMPACT_ATOMS: atom_id res chain seq x y z
N MET A 1 -3.21 -34.17 -5.42
CA MET A 1 -2.18 -33.12 -5.47
C MET A 1 -2.69 -31.91 -4.71
N ASN A 2 -2.01 -31.47 -3.65
CA ASN A 2 -2.40 -30.27 -2.91
C ASN A 2 -2.19 -29.05 -3.82
N ARG A 3 -3.24 -28.27 -4.08
CA ARG A 3 -3.09 -27.01 -4.80
C ARG A 3 -2.20 -26.07 -3.96
N PRO A 4 -1.19 -25.41 -4.55
CA PRO A 4 -0.38 -24.45 -3.81
C PRO A 4 -1.28 -23.35 -3.25
N ARG A 5 -1.08 -23.02 -1.96
CA ARG A 5 -1.79 -21.91 -1.29
C ARG A 5 -1.28 -20.59 -1.91
N PRO A 6 -2.15 -19.59 -2.15
CA PRO A 6 -1.70 -18.29 -2.63
C PRO A 6 -0.77 -17.62 -1.61
N PRO A 7 0.20 -16.79 -2.05
CA PRO A 7 1.08 -16.06 -1.16
C PRO A 7 0.28 -15.07 -0.31
N LEU A 8 0.74 -14.84 0.92
CA LEU A 8 0.34 -13.65 1.65
C LEU A 8 0.93 -12.42 0.97
N VAL A 9 0.13 -11.36 0.88
CA VAL A 9 0.54 -10.08 0.34
C VAL A 9 0.63 -9.08 1.48
N ALA A 10 1.81 -8.48 1.63
CA ALA A 10 2.01 -7.34 2.51
C ALA A 10 2.23 -6.07 1.68
N GLU A 11 1.64 -4.95 2.07
CA GLU A 11 1.95 -3.65 1.48
C GLU A 11 2.41 -2.63 2.55
N PHE A 12 3.36 -1.77 2.18
CA PHE A 12 3.84 -0.72 3.06
C PHE A 12 3.07 0.59 2.81
N VAL A 13 2.60 1.20 3.89
CA VAL A 13 1.77 2.41 3.91
C VAL A 13 2.48 3.50 4.72
N GLY A 14 2.33 4.76 4.29
CA GLY A 14 2.93 5.92 4.95
C GLY A 14 3.39 6.99 3.96
N PHE A 15 3.75 8.16 4.44
CA PHE A 15 4.15 9.27 3.57
C PHE A 15 5.43 9.00 2.77
N PRO A 16 5.65 9.69 1.64
CA PRO A 16 6.99 9.79 1.06
C PRO A 16 7.97 10.31 2.13
N GLY A 17 9.15 9.68 2.23
CA GLY A 17 10.11 9.99 3.30
C GLY A 17 9.95 9.18 4.60
N ALA A 18 8.85 8.45 4.80
CA ALA A 18 8.63 7.63 6.01
C ALA A 18 9.62 6.46 6.18
N GLY A 19 10.38 6.08 5.15
CA GLY A 19 11.37 5.00 5.25
C GLY A 19 10.87 3.60 4.84
N LYS A 20 9.64 3.48 4.33
CA LYS A 20 9.02 2.24 3.82
C LYS A 20 9.98 1.30 3.09
N THR A 21 10.57 1.76 1.99
CA THR A 21 11.48 0.95 1.16
C THR A 21 12.69 0.44 1.93
N THR A 22 13.23 1.25 2.86
CA THR A 22 14.40 0.87 3.66
C THR A 22 14.01 -0.21 4.65
N VAL A 23 12.92 -0.01 5.41
CA VAL A 23 12.40 -0.99 6.36
C VAL A 23 12.05 -2.30 5.66
N ALA A 24 11.37 -2.23 4.50
CA ALA A 24 11.02 -3.41 3.71
C ALA A 24 12.23 -4.23 3.28
N LYS A 25 13.28 -3.56 2.75
CA LYS A 25 14.53 -4.24 2.36
C LYS A 25 15.24 -4.87 3.55
N ARG A 26 15.26 -4.19 4.71
CA ARG A 26 15.83 -4.73 5.94
C ARG A 26 15.05 -5.96 6.43
N ALA A 27 13.72 -5.90 6.43
CA ALA A 27 12.89 -7.04 6.81
C ALA A 27 13.10 -8.25 5.88
N VAL A 28 13.14 -8.03 4.56
CA VAL A 28 13.44 -9.07 3.56
C VAL A 28 14.82 -9.71 3.81
N HIS A 29 15.84 -8.89 4.07
CA HIS A 29 17.17 -9.39 4.40
C HIS A 29 17.16 -10.24 5.68
N SER A 30 16.51 -9.77 6.74
CA SER A 30 16.42 -10.49 8.01
C SER A 30 15.64 -11.81 7.90
N LEU A 31 14.54 -11.84 7.13
CA LEU A 31 13.77 -13.06 6.86
C LEU A 31 14.62 -14.11 6.12
N ARG A 32 15.33 -13.69 5.06
CA ARG A 32 16.21 -14.57 4.29
C ARG A 32 17.39 -15.09 5.11
N ALA A 33 17.96 -14.25 5.97
CA ALA A 33 19.06 -14.64 6.85
C ALA A 33 18.67 -15.76 7.83
N ARG A 34 17.40 -15.78 8.27
CA ARG A 34 16.85 -16.85 9.13
C ARG A 34 16.56 -18.15 8.40
N LYS A 35 16.51 -18.14 7.06
CA LYS A 35 16.14 -19.29 6.19
C LYS A 35 14.76 -19.89 6.50
N GLU A 36 13.92 -19.19 7.25
CA GLU A 36 12.58 -19.64 7.61
C GLU A 36 11.58 -19.39 6.46
N ILE A 37 11.74 -18.27 5.76
CA ILE A 37 10.81 -17.77 4.75
C ILE A 37 11.64 -17.21 3.59
N ASP A 38 11.24 -17.52 2.34
CA ASP A 38 11.77 -16.84 1.15
C ASP A 38 10.79 -15.79 0.63
N PRO A 39 10.87 -14.54 1.13
CA PRO A 39 9.99 -13.48 0.70
C PRO A 39 10.35 -12.96 -0.69
N PHE A 40 9.33 -12.65 -1.49
CA PHE A 40 9.50 -11.88 -2.71
C PHE A 40 9.29 -10.38 -2.42
N PHE A 41 10.27 -9.54 -2.81
CA PHE A 41 10.15 -8.08 -2.68
C PHE A 41 9.74 -7.45 -4.01
N TYR A 42 8.47 -7.07 -4.12
CA TYR A 42 7.92 -6.43 -5.32
C TYR A 42 8.20 -4.92 -5.28
N SER A 43 9.19 -4.50 -6.05
CA SER A 43 9.50 -3.08 -6.30
C SER A 43 9.28 -2.72 -7.77
N LYS A 44 9.41 -1.42 -8.12
CA LYS A 44 9.16 -0.89 -9.47
C LYS A 44 9.91 -1.62 -10.61
N ASP A 45 10.93 -2.41 -10.29
CA ASP A 45 11.78 -3.12 -11.25
C ASP A 45 11.29 -4.55 -11.55
N GLY A 46 10.34 -5.09 -10.77
CA GLY A 46 9.76 -6.44 -10.94
C GLY A 46 8.50 -6.48 -11.80
N LYS A 47 8.42 -5.66 -12.86
CA LYS A 47 7.17 -5.49 -13.62
C LYS A 47 6.78 -6.76 -14.36
N LEU A 48 5.70 -7.40 -13.90
CA LEU A 48 5.00 -8.42 -14.65
C LEU A 48 4.29 -7.74 -15.83
N SER A 49 4.40 -8.29 -17.04
CA SER A 49 3.72 -7.76 -18.24
C SER A 49 2.21 -7.99 -18.16
N PRO A 50 1.36 -7.05 -18.65
CA PRO A 50 -0.08 -7.22 -18.71
C PRO A 50 -0.52 -8.46 -19.50
N GLY A 51 -1.50 -9.21 -19.00
CA GLY A 51 -2.13 -10.32 -19.72
C GLY A 51 -3.59 -10.01 -20.10
N THR A 52 -4.14 -10.72 -21.09
CA THR A 52 -5.51 -10.52 -21.59
C THR A 52 -6.60 -10.74 -20.54
N ARG A 53 -6.40 -11.63 -19.56
CA ARG A 53 -7.32 -11.85 -18.42
C ARG A 53 -7.44 -10.63 -17.48
N ASP A 54 -6.45 -9.74 -17.51
CA ASP A 54 -6.44 -8.55 -16.68
C ASP A 54 -7.37 -7.46 -17.26
N LEU A 55 -7.65 -7.51 -18.57
CA LEU A 55 -8.62 -6.61 -19.22
C LEU A 55 -10.06 -6.88 -18.75
N VAL A 56 -10.50 -8.14 -18.73
CA VAL A 56 -11.85 -8.52 -18.29
C VAL A 56 -12.07 -8.13 -16.82
N THR A 57 -11.07 -8.41 -15.99
CA THR A 57 -11.08 -8.03 -14.58
C THR A 57 -11.13 -6.51 -14.41
N GLY A 58 -10.33 -5.80 -15.21
CA GLY A 58 -10.28 -4.34 -15.20
C GLY A 58 -11.63 -3.72 -15.54
N LEU A 59 -12.30 -4.24 -16.57
CA LEU A 59 -13.62 -3.80 -16.99
C LEU A 59 -14.69 -4.05 -15.91
N ALA A 60 -14.68 -5.22 -15.27
CA ALA A 60 -15.62 -5.54 -14.20
C ALA A 60 -15.48 -4.59 -12.99
N LEU A 61 -14.25 -4.29 -12.57
CA LEU A 61 -14.02 -3.35 -11.48
C LEU A 61 -14.40 -1.92 -11.88
N ALA A 62 -14.07 -1.50 -13.09
CA ALA A 62 -14.47 -0.20 -13.63
C ALA A 62 -16.00 -0.05 -13.68
N ALA A 63 -16.72 -1.10 -14.07
CA ALA A 63 -18.19 -1.10 -14.09
C ALA A 63 -18.79 -1.01 -12.68
N ARG A 64 -18.24 -1.74 -11.70
CA ARG A 64 -18.66 -1.64 -10.28
C ARG A 64 -18.41 -0.24 -9.71
N ALA A 65 -17.23 0.33 -9.99
CA ALA A 65 -16.89 1.69 -9.58
C ALA A 65 -17.87 2.70 -10.21
N ALA A 66 -18.09 2.62 -11.53
CA ALA A 66 -19.03 3.50 -12.23
C ALA A 66 -20.44 3.39 -11.66
N GLY A 67 -20.96 2.17 -11.45
CA GLY A 67 -22.28 1.95 -10.85
C GLY A 67 -22.40 2.57 -9.45
N ARG A 68 -21.41 2.35 -8.57
CA ARG A 68 -21.42 2.89 -7.22
C ARG A 68 -21.36 4.42 -7.19
N PHE A 69 -20.51 5.03 -8.01
CA PHE A 69 -20.30 6.48 -8.00
C PHE A 69 -21.35 7.26 -8.80
N LEU A 70 -21.93 6.69 -9.86
CA LEU A 70 -23.05 7.31 -10.58
C LEU A 70 -24.31 7.41 -9.71
N LEU A 71 -24.50 6.47 -8.78
CA LEU A 71 -25.68 6.42 -7.92
C LEU A 71 -25.57 7.29 -6.66
N THR A 72 -24.36 7.73 -6.28
CA THR A 72 -24.10 8.34 -4.97
C THR A 72 -23.49 9.74 -5.04
N ALA A 73 -23.01 10.21 -6.20
CA ALA A 73 -22.19 11.42 -6.25
C ALA A 73 -22.91 12.65 -6.82
N VAL A 74 -22.62 13.81 -6.21
CA VAL A 74 -22.68 15.11 -6.88
C VAL A 74 -21.76 15.05 -8.11
N PRO A 75 -22.16 15.55 -9.31
CA PRO A 75 -21.47 15.27 -10.58
C PRO A 75 -19.95 15.54 -10.58
N THR A 76 -19.50 16.54 -9.83
CA THR A 76 -18.08 16.93 -9.74
C THR A 76 -17.26 16.01 -8.83
N GLN A 77 -17.85 15.45 -7.77
CA GLN A 77 -17.21 14.47 -6.89
C GLN A 77 -17.09 13.11 -7.58
N GLY A 78 -18.13 12.70 -8.33
CA GLY A 78 -18.15 11.44 -9.06
C GLY A 78 -16.99 11.30 -10.06
N LEU A 79 -16.69 12.36 -10.81
CA LEU A 79 -15.57 12.36 -11.76
C LEU A 79 -14.20 12.20 -11.08
N ARG A 80 -13.99 12.82 -9.91
CA ARG A 80 -12.73 12.68 -9.15
C ARG A 80 -12.59 11.28 -8.59
N GLN A 81 -13.66 10.71 -8.04
CA GLN A 81 -13.71 9.32 -7.57
C GLN A 81 -13.43 8.32 -8.69
N MET A 82 -14.06 8.50 -9.85
CA MET A 82 -13.80 7.65 -11.02
C MET A 82 -12.34 7.71 -11.48
N ARG A 83 -11.72 8.90 -11.48
CA ARG A 83 -10.29 9.04 -11.78
C ARG A 83 -9.42 8.29 -10.78
N ARG A 84 -9.72 8.40 -9.48
CA ARG A 84 -8.99 7.68 -8.44
C ARG A 84 -9.16 6.16 -8.59
N ALA A 85 -10.39 5.69 -8.82
CA ALA A 85 -10.66 4.28 -9.07
C ALA A 85 -9.88 3.77 -10.30
N ALA A 86 -9.78 4.56 -11.37
CA ALA A 86 -8.97 4.23 -12.54
C ALA A 86 -7.46 4.16 -12.19
N ASP A 87 -6.94 5.08 -11.38
CA ASP A 87 -5.54 5.08 -10.94
C ASP A 87 -5.18 3.89 -10.03
N VAL A 88 -6.18 3.34 -9.33
CA VAL A 88 -6.06 2.15 -8.48
C VAL A 88 -6.17 0.85 -9.30
N LEU A 89 -6.88 0.87 -10.42
CA LEU A 89 -7.17 -0.32 -11.24
C LEU A 89 -5.89 -1.07 -11.65
N ASP A 90 -4.87 -0.37 -12.10
CA ASP A 90 -3.56 -0.97 -12.44
C ASP A 90 -2.97 -1.73 -11.23
N LYS A 91 -3.08 -1.17 -10.03
CA LYS A 91 -2.57 -1.80 -8.81
C LYS A 91 -3.36 -3.04 -8.42
N VAL A 92 -4.67 -3.02 -8.57
CA VAL A 92 -5.52 -4.21 -8.37
C VAL A 92 -5.13 -5.34 -9.31
N LEU A 93 -4.96 -5.02 -10.60
CA LEU A 93 -4.57 -6.00 -11.61
C LEU A 93 -3.19 -6.59 -11.32
N ILE A 94 -2.23 -5.75 -10.91
CA ILE A 94 -0.90 -6.20 -10.46
C ILE A 94 -1.01 -7.11 -9.23
N ALA A 95 -1.78 -6.73 -8.21
CA ALA A 95 -1.94 -7.51 -6.98
C ALA A 95 -2.53 -8.90 -7.26
N ARG A 96 -3.61 -8.96 -8.05
CA ARG A 96 -4.23 -10.23 -8.50
C ARG A 96 -3.28 -11.08 -9.33
N ARG A 97 -2.45 -10.47 -10.18
CA ARG A 97 -1.45 -11.21 -10.97
C ARG A 97 -0.36 -11.77 -10.06
N VAL A 98 0.16 -10.97 -9.14
CA VAL A 98 1.16 -11.40 -8.16
C VAL A 98 0.66 -12.60 -7.35
N ARG A 99 -0.57 -12.56 -6.82
CA ARG A 99 -1.17 -13.70 -6.09
C ARG A 99 -1.29 -14.98 -6.92
N ARG A 100 -1.41 -14.87 -8.25
CA ARG A 100 -1.51 -16.03 -9.16
C ARG A 100 -0.16 -16.53 -9.66
N THR A 101 0.78 -15.63 -9.88
CA THR A 101 2.06 -15.94 -10.53
C THR A 101 3.16 -16.29 -9.54
N LEU A 102 3.12 -15.73 -8.32
CA LEU A 102 4.15 -15.94 -7.30
C LEU A 102 3.70 -16.96 -6.23
N GLN A 103 3.10 -18.07 -6.65
CA GLN A 103 2.57 -19.11 -5.76
C GLN A 103 3.67 -19.96 -5.11
N GLU A 104 4.89 -19.90 -5.64
CA GLU A 104 6.10 -20.49 -5.08
C GLU A 104 6.60 -19.76 -3.82
N HIS A 105 6.17 -18.51 -3.62
CA HIS A 105 6.51 -17.72 -2.45
C HIS A 105 5.40 -17.80 -1.40
N SER A 106 5.75 -17.84 -0.11
CA SER A 106 4.78 -17.76 0.97
C SER A 106 4.37 -16.32 1.31
N LEU A 107 5.24 -15.35 0.99
CA LEU A 107 5.05 -13.94 1.29
C LEU A 107 5.58 -13.05 0.15
N VAL A 108 4.76 -12.09 -0.26
CA VAL A 108 5.13 -11.03 -1.21
C VAL A 108 4.98 -9.67 -0.54
N LEU A 109 6.05 -8.87 -0.54
CA LEU A 109 6.08 -7.54 0.06
C LEU A 109 6.08 -6.48 -1.04
N PHE A 110 5.06 -5.64 -1.08
CA PHE A 110 4.98 -4.46 -1.93
C PHE A 110 5.50 -3.22 -1.21
N ASP A 111 6.55 -2.60 -1.72
CA ASP A 111 7.02 -1.29 -1.22
C ASP A 111 5.89 -0.24 -1.21
N GLN A 112 5.02 -0.30 -2.22
CA GLN A 112 3.89 0.58 -2.44
C GLN A 112 2.85 -0.12 -3.33
N ASN A 113 1.59 -0.21 -2.89
CA ASN A 113 0.51 -0.81 -3.69
C ASN A 113 -0.77 0.05 -3.72
N ILE A 114 -1.94 -0.55 -3.47
CA ILE A 114 -3.25 0.06 -3.65
C ILE A 114 -3.43 1.25 -2.72
N MET A 115 -3.04 1.11 -1.46
CA MET A 115 -3.28 2.14 -0.44
C MET A 115 -2.68 3.48 -0.83
N GLN A 116 -1.45 3.48 -1.36
CA GLN A 116 -0.79 4.73 -1.75
C GLN A 116 -1.56 5.49 -2.85
N LYS A 117 -2.27 4.77 -3.72
CA LYS A 117 -3.08 5.39 -4.77
C LYS A 117 -4.34 6.05 -4.24
N LEU A 118 -4.84 5.62 -3.08
CA LEU A 118 -6.07 6.15 -2.50
C LEU A 118 -5.86 7.52 -1.85
N TYR A 119 -4.74 7.73 -1.16
CA TYR A 119 -4.41 9.01 -0.52
C TYR A 119 -3.35 9.81 -1.30
N LEU A 120 -3.17 9.53 -2.60
CA LEU A 120 -2.06 10.04 -3.41
C LEU A 120 -1.87 11.56 -3.21
N VAL A 121 -0.68 11.91 -2.71
CA VAL A 121 -0.41 13.16 -2.02
C VAL A 121 -0.24 14.34 -2.99
N HIS A 122 -1.36 14.91 -3.45
CA HIS A 122 -1.42 16.12 -4.27
C HIS A 122 -2.22 17.22 -3.56
N GLU A 123 -1.79 18.47 -3.71
CA GLU A 123 -2.38 19.63 -3.01
C GLU A 123 -3.90 19.75 -3.19
N GLY A 124 -4.39 19.41 -4.38
CA GLY A 124 -5.81 19.47 -4.74
C GLY A 124 -6.57 18.16 -4.56
N ASP A 125 -5.92 17.09 -4.09
CA ASP A 125 -6.54 15.78 -3.90
C ASP A 125 -6.60 15.44 -2.42
N ARG A 126 -7.70 15.89 -1.79
CA ARG A 126 -8.00 15.71 -0.36
C ARG A 126 -9.32 14.96 -0.23
N PRO A 127 -9.35 13.64 -0.48
CA PRO A 127 -10.58 12.89 -0.28
C PRO A 127 -11.00 12.95 1.18
N PRO A 128 -12.28 13.16 1.46
CA PRO A 128 -12.78 13.00 2.81
C PRO A 128 -12.73 11.50 3.22
N PRO A 129 -12.71 11.18 4.53
CA PRO A 129 -12.57 9.80 4.99
C PRO A 129 -13.61 8.82 4.45
N GLU A 130 -14.87 9.25 4.33
CA GLU A 130 -15.98 8.44 3.83
C GLU A 130 -15.76 7.96 2.39
N ASP A 131 -15.15 8.81 1.57
CA ASP A 131 -14.82 8.56 0.18
C ASP A 131 -13.70 7.51 0.06
N LEU A 132 -12.74 7.53 0.98
CA LEU A 132 -11.68 6.53 1.06
C LEU A 132 -12.23 5.19 1.54
N ILE A 133 -13.10 5.19 2.55
CA ILE A 133 -13.74 3.98 3.06
C ILE A 133 -14.61 3.32 1.98
N ALA A 134 -15.41 4.10 1.25
CA ALA A 134 -16.20 3.57 0.14
C ALA A 134 -15.34 2.91 -0.95
N MET A 135 -14.15 3.47 -1.22
CA MET A 135 -13.16 2.87 -2.11
C MET A 135 -12.56 1.59 -1.51
N LEU A 136 -12.22 1.57 -0.23
CA LEU A 136 -11.69 0.39 0.45
C LEU A 136 -12.69 -0.77 0.44
N GLU A 137 -13.97 -0.49 0.71
CA GLU A 137 -15.06 -1.48 0.59
C GLU A 137 -15.18 -2.05 -0.82
N LEU A 138 -15.11 -1.19 -1.84
CA LEU A 138 -15.15 -1.63 -3.24
C LEU A 138 -13.96 -2.55 -3.59
N LEU A 139 -12.82 -2.32 -2.95
CA LEU A 139 -11.55 -2.99 -3.22
C LEU A 139 -11.24 -4.12 -2.24
N HIS A 140 -12.13 -4.42 -1.29
CA HIS A 140 -11.86 -5.29 -0.13
C HIS A 140 -11.14 -6.60 -0.52
N ASP A 141 -11.66 -7.30 -1.53
CA ASP A 141 -11.11 -8.60 -1.98
C ASP A 141 -9.74 -8.50 -2.69
N ASP A 142 -9.32 -7.28 -3.01
CA ASP A 142 -8.10 -6.97 -3.74
C ASP A 142 -6.99 -6.35 -2.89
N LEU A 143 -7.31 -6.03 -1.63
CA LEU A 143 -6.36 -5.48 -0.67
C LEU A 143 -5.27 -6.51 -0.30
N ALA A 144 -4.20 -6.01 0.30
CA ALA A 144 -3.18 -6.84 0.90
C ALA A 144 -3.75 -7.58 2.12
N ASP A 145 -3.17 -8.75 2.45
CA ASP A 145 -3.52 -9.44 3.69
C ASP A 145 -2.90 -8.75 4.91
N ILE A 146 -1.78 -8.05 4.69
CA ILE A 146 -0.99 -7.38 5.72
C ILE A 146 -0.70 -5.94 5.28
N HIS A 147 -1.02 -4.97 6.14
CA HIS A 147 -0.73 -3.55 5.92
C HIS A 147 0.29 -3.07 6.94
N VAL A 148 1.48 -2.71 6.48
CA VAL A 148 2.58 -2.23 7.31
C VAL A 148 2.62 -0.70 7.26
N PHE A 149 2.05 -0.06 8.28
CA PHE A 149 2.07 1.38 8.44
C PHE A 149 3.38 1.82 9.09
N ILE A 150 4.15 2.64 8.36
CA ILE A 150 5.32 3.32 8.91
C ILE A 150 4.89 4.71 9.36
N ASP A 151 4.56 4.82 10.65
CA ASP A 151 3.99 6.01 11.25
C ASP A 151 5.10 7.02 11.55
N THR A 152 5.27 7.99 10.64
CA THR A 152 6.31 9.01 10.74
C THR A 152 5.66 10.37 10.89
N PRO A 153 6.08 11.20 11.87
CA PRO A 153 5.60 12.57 11.98
C PRO A 153 5.68 13.30 10.63
N PRO A 154 4.63 14.04 10.23
CA PRO A 154 4.57 14.76 8.95
C PRO A 154 5.82 15.58 8.64
N GLU A 155 6.34 16.29 9.63
CA GLU A 155 7.50 17.18 9.53
C GLU A 155 8.76 16.38 9.20
N LEU A 156 8.97 15.25 9.90
CA LEU A 156 10.13 14.39 9.70
C LEU A 156 10.05 13.69 8.33
N ALA A 157 8.86 13.23 7.93
CA ALA A 157 8.66 12.64 6.61
C ALA A 157 8.92 13.66 5.49
N ALA A 158 8.43 14.90 5.64
CA ALA A 158 8.66 15.99 4.70
C ALA A 158 10.15 16.33 4.56
N GLN A 159 10.85 16.50 5.69
CA GLN A 159 12.30 16.73 5.70
C GLN A 159 13.05 15.63 4.95
N ARG A 160 12.78 14.36 5.25
CA ARG A 160 13.39 13.20 4.57
C ARG A 160 13.04 13.14 3.09
N CYS A 161 11.82 13.54 2.71
CA CYS A 161 11.35 13.56 1.33
C CYS A 161 12.13 14.59 0.50
N VAL A 162 12.23 15.82 0.99
CA VAL A 162 12.91 16.93 0.30
C VAL A 162 14.42 16.70 0.22
N ALA A 163 15.04 16.18 1.30
CA ALA A 163 16.47 15.89 1.34
C ALA A 163 16.90 14.74 0.40
N ARG A 164 15.96 13.92 -0.11
CA ARG A 164 16.28 12.77 -0.95
C ARG A 164 16.74 13.22 -2.34
N ALA A 165 17.95 12.81 -2.74
CA ALA A 165 18.55 13.13 -4.04
C ALA A 165 17.80 12.57 -5.28
N LYS A 166 16.79 11.71 -5.09
CA LYS A 166 16.12 11.02 -6.21
C LYS A 166 15.12 11.95 -6.92
N LYS A 167 15.56 12.52 -8.04
CA LYS A 167 14.80 13.46 -8.91
C LYS A 167 13.36 13.02 -9.24
N SER A 168 13.08 11.72 -9.33
CA SER A 168 11.75 11.21 -9.67
C SER A 168 10.67 11.50 -8.62
N LEU A 169 11.05 11.59 -7.33
CA LEU A 169 10.13 11.96 -6.25
C LEU A 169 10.05 13.48 -6.10
N GLN A 170 11.17 14.17 -6.32
CA GLN A 170 11.20 15.63 -6.33
C GLN A 170 10.31 16.23 -7.41
N ARG A 171 9.99 15.54 -8.51
CA ARG A 171 9.09 16.06 -9.56
C ARG A 171 7.75 16.58 -9.00
N PHE A 172 7.18 15.89 -8.01
CA PHE A 172 5.88 16.26 -7.45
C PHE A 172 5.94 17.40 -6.44
N TYR A 173 7.08 17.58 -5.77
CA TYR A 173 7.31 18.61 -4.74
C TYR A 173 8.39 19.61 -5.17
N ARG A 174 8.63 19.76 -6.48
CA ARG A 174 9.72 20.57 -6.99
C ARG A 174 9.44 22.04 -6.67
N GLY A 175 10.34 22.68 -5.95
CA GLY A 175 10.19 24.08 -5.53
C GLY A 175 9.23 24.26 -4.35
N TRP A 176 8.76 23.19 -3.73
CA TRP A 176 8.00 23.28 -2.49
C TRP A 176 8.96 23.39 -1.30
N SER A 177 8.58 24.19 -0.30
CA SER A 177 9.29 24.24 0.97
C SER A 177 8.97 23.00 1.82
N ILE A 178 9.79 22.73 2.83
CA ILE A 178 9.55 21.62 3.77
C ILE A 178 8.23 21.82 4.51
N GLU A 179 7.92 23.07 4.87
CA GLU A 179 6.69 23.47 5.57
C GLU A 179 5.47 23.14 4.72
N ARG A 180 5.46 23.53 3.44
CA ARG A 180 4.33 23.23 2.54
C ARG A 180 4.09 21.72 2.37
N VAL A 181 5.16 20.92 2.30
CA VAL A 181 5.04 19.46 2.23
C VAL A 181 4.53 18.90 3.57
N SER A 182 5.01 19.44 4.69
CA SER A 182 4.57 19.04 6.03
C SER A 182 3.11 19.33 6.28
N ASP A 183 2.62 20.51 5.88
CA ASP A 183 1.21 20.89 6.03
C ASP A 183 0.30 19.95 5.22
N LEU A 184 0.67 19.65 3.97
CA LEU A 184 -0.03 18.67 3.16
C LEU A 184 -0.05 17.28 3.82
N TYR A 185 1.06 16.83 4.41
CA TYR A 185 1.11 15.55 5.12
C TYR A 185 0.24 15.58 6.38
N ARG A 186 0.21 16.69 7.13
CA ARG A 186 -0.65 16.84 8.31
C ARG A 186 -2.12 16.74 7.94
N GLU A 187 -2.53 17.44 6.89
CA GLU A 187 -3.91 17.38 6.37
C GLU A 187 -4.32 15.96 5.95
N GLN A 188 -3.39 15.18 5.40
CA GLN A 188 -3.66 13.81 4.95
C GLN A 188 -3.45 12.74 6.04
N TYR A 189 -2.96 13.12 7.23
CA TYR A 189 -2.72 12.18 8.30
C TYR A 189 -4.02 11.54 8.80
N GLU A 190 -5.09 12.33 8.91
CA GLU A 190 -6.42 11.85 9.29
C GLU A 190 -7.00 10.84 8.30
N ALA A 191 -6.78 11.06 7.00
CA ALA A 191 -7.14 10.11 5.95
C ALA A 191 -6.39 8.77 6.12
N LEU A 192 -5.07 8.82 6.36
CA LEU A 192 -4.27 7.63 6.62
C LEU A 192 -4.72 6.85 7.85
N ASP A 193 -4.98 7.56 8.96
CA ASP A 193 -5.38 6.94 10.21
C ASP A 193 -6.81 6.36 10.13
N SER A 194 -7.74 7.04 9.45
CA SER A 194 -9.09 6.52 9.17
C SER A 194 -9.03 5.21 8.37
N MET A 195 -8.19 5.15 7.34
CA MET A 195 -7.98 3.91 6.58
C MET A 195 -7.37 2.81 7.44
N ALA A 196 -6.40 3.12 8.30
CA ALA A 196 -5.78 2.15 9.20
C ALA A 196 -6.81 1.55 10.18
N ARG A 197 -7.66 2.39 10.77
CA ARG A 197 -8.75 1.96 11.67
C ARG A 197 -9.74 1.04 10.96
N TRP A 198 -10.20 1.43 9.76
CA TRP A 198 -11.11 0.59 8.98
C TRP A 198 -10.48 -0.80 8.68
N LEU A 199 -9.19 -0.84 8.32
CA LEU A 199 -8.49 -2.10 8.04
C LEU A 199 -8.35 -3.00 9.28
N GLN A 200 -8.21 -2.42 10.48
CA GLN A 200 -8.13 -3.17 11.73
C GLN A 200 -9.43 -3.90 12.09
N GLU A 201 -10.57 -3.40 11.60
CA GLU A 201 -11.88 -3.99 11.82
C GLU A 201 -12.20 -5.16 10.87
N GLN A 202 -11.36 -5.40 9.85
CA GLN A 202 -11.63 -6.42 8.84
C GLN A 202 -11.13 -7.82 9.27
N PRO A 203 -11.95 -8.88 9.14
CA PRO A 203 -11.70 -10.20 9.75
C PRO A 203 -10.51 -11.00 9.18
N HIS A 204 -9.90 -10.56 8.07
CA HIS A 204 -8.80 -11.26 7.41
C HIS A 204 -7.57 -10.39 7.14
N THR A 205 -7.59 -9.17 7.66
CA THR A 205 -6.55 -8.16 7.46
C THR A 205 -5.70 -8.05 8.72
N THR A 206 -4.39 -7.94 8.56
CA THR A 206 -3.47 -7.66 9.65
C THR A 206 -2.85 -6.30 9.48
N VAL A 207 -2.96 -5.44 10.49
CA VAL A 207 -2.34 -4.12 10.49
C VAL A 207 -1.14 -4.12 11.43
N ILE A 208 0.05 -3.82 10.90
CA ILE A 208 1.28 -3.63 11.67
C ILE A 208 1.64 -2.15 11.63
N ARG A 209 1.61 -1.48 12.79
CA ARG A 209 2.10 -0.10 12.93
C ARG A 209 3.53 -0.12 13.49
N LEU A 210 4.45 0.57 12.81
CA LEU A 210 5.84 0.75 13.23
C LEU A 210 6.11 2.25 13.39
N ASP A 211 6.81 2.61 14.46
CA ASP A 211 7.28 3.99 14.69
C ASP A 211 8.41 4.34 13.72
N GLY A 212 8.10 5.20 12.74
CA GLY A 212 9.01 5.65 11.70
C GLY A 212 10.10 6.62 12.16
N THR A 213 10.10 7.02 13.44
CA THR A 213 11.22 7.78 14.04
C THR A 213 12.41 6.88 14.39
N GLY A 214 12.19 5.57 14.54
CA GLY A 214 13.20 4.59 14.90
C GLY A 214 14.29 4.34 13.84
N LYS A 215 15.34 3.60 14.23
CA LYS A 215 16.40 3.16 13.33
C LYS A 215 15.87 2.10 12.34
N PRO A 216 16.05 2.27 11.01
CA PRO A 216 15.51 1.34 10.02
C PRO A 216 15.92 -0.13 10.20
N GLU A 217 17.12 -0.39 10.72
CA GLU A 217 17.62 -1.72 11.02
C GLU A 217 16.75 -2.42 12.07
N LYS A 218 16.50 -1.75 13.20
CA LYS A 218 15.65 -2.27 14.29
C LYS A 218 14.21 -2.48 13.81
N LEU A 219 13.66 -1.53 13.06
CA LEU A 219 12.30 -1.64 12.50
C LEU A 219 12.19 -2.81 11.51
N GLY A 220 13.22 -3.05 10.70
CA GLY A 220 13.26 -4.17 9.76
C GLY A 220 13.33 -5.52 10.47
N GLU A 221 14.14 -5.64 11.53
CA GLU A 221 14.23 -6.83 12.37
C GLU A 221 12.91 -7.12 13.10
N GLU A 222 12.30 -6.09 13.68
CA GLU A 222 11.00 -6.20 14.34
C GLU A 222 9.92 -6.65 13.35
N LEU A 223 9.86 -6.04 12.18
CA LEU A 223 8.91 -6.42 11.15
C LEU A 223 9.12 -7.86 10.68
N ALA A 224 10.36 -8.27 10.44
CA ALA A 224 10.69 -9.64 10.06
C ALA A 224 10.20 -10.65 11.10
N ARG A 225 10.40 -10.37 12.40
CA ARG A 225 9.90 -11.22 13.49
C ARG A 225 8.37 -11.34 13.46
N ARG A 226 7.65 -10.21 13.39
CA ARG A 226 6.18 -10.20 13.35
C ARG A 226 5.62 -10.95 12.13
N LEU A 227 6.25 -10.79 10.97
CA LEU A 227 5.84 -11.49 9.75
C LEU A 227 6.07 -13.01 9.85
N ALA A 228 7.17 -13.43 10.46
CA ALA A 228 7.46 -14.85 10.67
C ALA A 228 6.45 -15.52 11.62
N GLU A 229 6.10 -14.83 12.72
CA GLU A 229 5.07 -15.28 13.67
C GLU A 229 3.71 -15.48 12.97
N LEU A 230 3.25 -14.48 12.20
CA LEU A 230 2.00 -14.56 11.46
C LEU A 230 1.97 -15.71 10.44
N LEU A 231 3.10 -15.96 9.77
CA LEU A 231 3.21 -17.06 8.81
C LEU A 231 3.18 -18.42 9.50
N GLY A 232 3.82 -18.56 10.67
CA GLY A 232 3.79 -19.78 11.47
C GLY A 232 2.40 -20.11 12.01
N GLU A 233 1.67 -19.10 12.49
CA GLU A 233 0.28 -19.25 12.97
C GLU A 233 -0.66 -19.74 11.86
N ARG A 234 -0.55 -19.18 10.65
CA ARG A 234 -1.39 -19.58 9.50
C ARG A 234 -1.01 -20.93 8.88
N GLN A 235 0.21 -21.41 9.09
CA GLN A 235 0.60 -22.76 8.69
C GLN A 235 0.06 -23.84 9.63
N SER A 236 -0.24 -23.47 10.88
CA SER A 236 -0.77 -24.36 11.90
C SER A 236 -2.29 -24.54 11.83
N GLN A 237 -2.97 -23.76 10.97
CA GLN A 237 -4.40 -23.82 10.67
C GLN A 237 -4.68 -24.53 9.33
#